data_AF-A0AA39AJL2-F1
#
_entry.id   AF-A0AA39AJL2-F1
#
_cell.length_a   1.000
_cell.length_b   1.000
_cell.length_c   1.000
_cell.angle_alpha   90.00
_cell.angle_beta   90.00
_cell.angle_gamma   90.00
#
_symmetry.space_group_name_H-M   'P 1'
#
loop_
_entity.id
_entity.type
_entity.pdbx_description
1 polymer ?
#
loop_
_entity_poly.entity_id
_entity_poly.type
_entity_poly.pdbx_seq_one_letter_code
_entity_poly.pdbx_strand_id
1 'polypeptide(L)'
;MCGNLKKLPNEVLNMQQLRHIEMSRSFDDGQIRLPSGIRILVNLHTFCGLYAGDGIARELSSLTQLRILGIKRVCDDHGVSFLNPS
;
A
#
# COMPACT_ATOMS: atom_id res chain seq x y z
N MET A 1 -18.12 -2.74 -7.03
CA MET A 1 -17.92 -2.43 -5.59
C MET A 1 -16.85 -3.37 -5.06
N CYS A 2 -15.68 -2.88 -4.65
CA CYS A 2 -14.67 -3.71 -4.00
C CYS A 2 -15.13 -4.00 -2.56
N GLY A 3 -16.04 -4.97 -2.41
CA GLY A 3 -16.57 -5.38 -1.10
C GLY A 3 -15.47 -5.98 -0.23
N ASN A 4 -15.30 -5.46 0.99
CA ASN A 4 -14.50 -6.05 2.08
C ASN A 4 -13.09 -6.58 1.74
N LEU A 5 -12.44 -6.08 0.69
CA LEU A 5 -11.13 -6.56 0.27
C LEU A 5 -10.06 -6.03 1.24
N LYS A 6 -9.70 -6.84 2.25
CA LYS A 6 -8.68 -6.49 3.26
C LYS A 6 -7.24 -6.68 2.80
N LYS A 7 -7.04 -7.49 1.75
CA LYS A 7 -5.73 -7.78 1.18
C LYS A 7 -5.87 -7.92 -0.32
N LEU A 8 -4.93 -7.35 -1.07
CA LEU A 8 -4.85 -7.58 -2.51
C LEU A 8 -4.47 -9.06 -2.77
N PRO A 9 -5.20 -9.78 -3.66
CA PRO A 9 -4.97 -11.20 -3.90
C PRO A 9 -3.54 -11.47 -4.38
N ASN A 10 -2.95 -12.60 -3.98
CA ASN A 10 -1.58 -12.94 -4.39
C ASN A 10 -1.49 -13.16 -5.91
N GLU A 11 -2.60 -13.48 -6.56
CA GLU A 11 -2.71 -13.71 -8.01
C GLU A 11 -2.32 -12.47 -8.82
N VAL A 12 -2.38 -11.27 -8.23
CA VAL A 12 -1.90 -10.03 -8.86
C VAL A 12 -0.40 -10.12 -9.21
N LEU A 13 0.37 -10.90 -8.45
CA LEU A 13 1.80 -11.10 -8.64
C LEU A 13 2.10 -11.84 -9.95
N ASN A 14 1.13 -12.59 -10.49
CA ASN A 14 1.26 -13.25 -11.78
C ASN A 14 1.15 -12.25 -12.95
N MET A 15 0.66 -11.04 -12.71
CA MET A 15 0.43 -10.02 -13.74
C MET A 15 1.64 -9.07 -13.86
N GLN A 16 2.82 -9.59 -14.22
CA GLN A 16 4.06 -8.80 -14.26
C GLN A 16 4.07 -7.65 -15.28
N GLN A 17 3.15 -7.67 -16.26
CA GLN A 17 2.95 -6.60 -17.25
C GLN A 17 1.99 -5.50 -16.77
N LEU A 18 1.49 -5.61 -15.54
CA LEU A 18 0.50 -4.70 -15.01
C LEU A 18 1.12 -3.33 -14.72
N ARG A 19 0.45 -2.28 -15.21
CA ARG A 19 0.95 -0.90 -15.16
C ARG A 19 0.18 -0.01 -14.20
N HIS A 20 -1.06 -0.36 -13.87
CA HIS A 20 -1.92 0.49 -13.06
C HIS A 20 -2.71 -0.37 -12.06
N ILE A 21 -2.48 -0.14 -10.77
CA ILE A 21 -3.32 -0.63 -9.69
C ILE A 21 -3.97 0.58 -9.04
N GLU A 22 -5.28 0.69 -9.21
CA GLU A 22 -6.06 1.76 -8.62
C GLU A 22 -7.14 1.16 -7.72
N MET A 23 -6.95 1.30 -6.41
CA MET A 23 -7.92 0.86 -5.42
C MET A 23 -8.74 2.07 -4.96
N SER A 24 -9.81 2.36 -5.70
CA SER A 24 -10.75 3.41 -5.36
C SER A 24 -11.67 2.98 -4.21
N ARG A 25 -11.82 3.83 -3.18
CA ARG A 25 -12.84 3.71 -2.12
C ARG A 25 -12.96 2.30 -1.51
N SER A 26 -11.97 1.86 -0.75
CA SER A 26 -12.26 0.94 0.36
C SER A 26 -13.02 1.74 1.44
N PHE A 27 -14.26 1.31 1.73
CA PHE A 27 -15.05 1.86 2.84
C PHE A 27 -14.37 1.58 4.20
N ASP A 28 -13.54 0.54 4.27
CA ASP A 28 -12.63 0.25 5.38
C ASP A 28 -11.37 1.12 5.22
N ASP A 29 -11.37 2.35 5.76
CA ASP A 29 -10.24 3.18 6.22
C ASP A 29 -8.89 3.12 5.46
N GLY A 30 -8.88 2.72 4.18
CA GLY A 30 -7.66 2.44 3.43
C GLY A 30 -6.89 1.18 3.85
N GLN A 31 -7.49 0.16 4.48
CA GLN A 31 -6.75 -0.98 5.06
C GLN A 31 -6.33 -2.10 4.07
N ILE A 32 -6.26 -1.84 2.77
CA ILE A 32 -5.88 -2.91 1.83
C ILE A 32 -4.40 -3.23 2.00
N ARG A 33 -4.11 -4.39 2.61
CA ARG A 33 -2.76 -4.90 2.77
C ARG A 33 -2.22 -5.41 1.44
N LEU A 34 -0.93 -5.20 1.21
CA LEU A 34 -0.25 -5.72 0.04
C LEU A 34 0.14 -7.19 0.22
N PRO A 35 0.13 -8.00 -0.86
CA PRO A 35 0.81 -9.28 -0.85
C PRO A 35 2.32 -9.06 -0.71
N SER A 36 2.97 -9.94 0.05
CA SER A 36 4.44 -9.99 0.11
C SER A 36 5.00 -10.22 -1.29
N GLY A 37 6.05 -9.49 -1.66
CA GLY A 37 6.65 -9.62 -2.99
C GLY A 37 6.01 -8.76 -4.07
N ILE A 38 5.13 -7.81 -3.73
CA ILE A 38 4.60 -6.82 -4.70
C ILE A 38 5.72 -6.08 -5.46
N ARG A 39 6.93 -6.01 -4.88
CA ARG A 39 8.14 -5.48 -5.51
C ARG A 39 8.48 -6.08 -6.89
N ILE A 40 7.94 -7.25 -7.25
CA ILE A 40 8.19 -7.87 -8.57
C ILE A 40 7.40 -7.20 -9.70
N LEU A 41 6.38 -6.40 -9.39
CA LEU A 41 5.56 -5.69 -10.37
C LEU A 41 6.26 -4.42 -10.87
N VAL A 42 7.49 -4.56 -11.35
CA VAL A 42 8.41 -3.47 -11.70
C VAL A 42 7.89 -2.55 -12.82
N ASN A 43 6.90 -3.00 -13.59
CA ASN A 43 6.26 -2.23 -14.67
C ASN A 43 5.12 -1.32 -14.18
N LEU A 44 4.84 -1.26 -12.88
CA LEU A 44 3.81 -0.40 -12.32
C LEU A 44 4.16 1.08 -12.48
N HIS A 45 3.26 1.83 -13.11
CA HIS A 45 3.28 3.28 -13.23
C HIS A 45 2.38 3.97 -12.19
N THR A 46 1.24 3.36 -11.86
CA THR A 46 0.26 3.92 -10.92
C THR A 46 -0.05 2.91 -9.83
N PHE A 47 0.06 3.34 -8.58
CA PHE A 47 -0.29 2.52 -7.42
C PHE A 47 -0.99 3.35 -6.34
N CYS A 48 -2.31 3.26 -6.28
CA CYS A 48 -3.15 4.08 -5.41
C CYS A 48 -4.03 3.26 -4.47
N GLY A 49 -4.29 3.80 -3.28
CA GLY A 49 -5.19 3.22 -2.27
C GLY A 49 -4.49 2.34 -1.24
N LEU A 50 -3.20 2.58 -1.00
CA LEU A 50 -2.34 1.77 -0.13
C LEU A 50 -2.45 2.17 1.35
N TYR A 51 -2.35 1.19 2.24
CA TYR A 51 -2.05 1.43 3.65
C TYR A 51 -0.53 1.50 3.85
N ALA A 52 -0.01 2.59 4.44
CA ALA A 52 1.37 2.65 4.89
C ALA A 52 1.51 1.90 6.23
N GLY A 53 1.83 0.60 6.14
CA GLY A 53 2.30 -0.18 7.29
C GLY A 53 3.82 -0.37 7.28
N ASP A 54 4.35 -0.93 8.35
CA ASP A 54 5.77 -1.23 8.46
C ASP A 54 6.27 -2.10 7.29
N GLY A 55 7.43 -1.72 6.74
CA GLY A 55 8.06 -2.43 5.63
C GLY A 55 7.52 -2.10 4.24
N ILE A 56 6.49 -1.24 4.11
CA ILE A 56 5.98 -0.81 2.80
C ILE A 56 7.07 -0.19 1.92
N ALA A 57 7.97 0.59 2.51
CA ALA A 57 9.09 1.22 1.81
C ALA A 57 10.02 0.18 1.15
N ARG A 58 10.23 -0.98 1.79
CA ARG A 58 11.07 -2.06 1.24
C ARG A 58 10.42 -2.73 0.03
N GLU A 59 9.09 -2.81 0.02
CA GLU A 59 8.36 -3.37 -1.12
C GLU A 59 8.28 -2.37 -2.29
N LEU A 60 8.10 -1.08 -2.00
CA LEU A 60 8.01 -0.03 -3.02
C LEU A 60 9.35 0.34 -3.65
N SER A 61 10.48 0.10 -2.97
CA SER A 61 11.82 0.51 -3.44
C SER A 61 12.24 -0.10 -4.77
N SER A 62 11.65 -1.24 -5.17
CA SER A 62 11.97 -1.90 -6.45
C SER A 62 11.06 -1.46 -7.59
N LEU A 63 9.99 -0.70 -7.31
CA LEU A 63 9.01 -0.24 -8.31
C LEU A 63 9.54 1.01 -9.04
N THR A 64 10.62 0.86 -9.78
CA THR A 64 11.36 1.97 -10.41
C THR A 64 10.57 2.73 -11.48
N GLN A 65 9.54 2.11 -12.05
CA GLN A 65 8.65 2.76 -13.03
C GLN A 65 7.51 3.53 -12.37
N LEU A 66 7.39 3.52 -11.04
CA LEU A 66 6.26 4.15 -10.36
C LEU A 66 6.30 5.67 -10.52
N ARG A 67 5.22 6.23 -11.08
CA ARG A 67 5.05 7.68 -11.34
C ARG A 67 4.01 8.29 -10.42
N ILE A 68 2.99 7.51 -10.06
CA ILE A 68 1.87 7.95 -9.23
C ILE A 68 1.75 6.98 -8.06
N LEU A 69 1.90 7.51 -6.85
CA LEU A 69 1.79 6.77 -5.60
C LEU A 69 0.74 7.42 -4.70
N GLY A 70 -0.35 6.72 -4.45
CA GLY A 70 -1.43 7.15 -3.56
C GLY A 70 -1.45 6.32 -2.28
N ILE A 71 -0.87 6.85 -1.22
CA ILE A 71 -0.83 6.23 0.11
C ILE A 71 -1.89 6.89 1.01
N LYS A 72 -2.56 6.08 1.84
CA LYS A 72 -3.44 6.50 2.92
C LYS A 72 -2.80 6.19 4.27
N ARG A 73 -3.12 7.00 5.28
CA ARG A 73 -2.66 6.86 6.67
C ARG A 73 -1.14 6.70 6.76
N VAL A 74 -0.40 7.70 6.29
CA VAL A 74 0.99 7.89 6.71
C VAL A 74 0.90 8.33 8.18
N CYS A 75 0.94 7.40 9.13
CA CYS A 75 0.89 7.79 10.54
C CYS A 75 2.16 8.57 10.90
N ASP A 76 1.96 9.78 11.42
CA ASP A 76 2.98 10.57 12.11
C ASP A 76 3.37 9.84 13.41
N ASP A 77 4.54 9.19 13.42
CA ASP A 77 5.17 8.72 14.66
C ASP A 77 5.84 9.89 15.41
N HIS A 78 5.05 10.93 15.70
CA HIS A 78 5.45 12.05 16.54
C HIS A 78 4.40 12.30 17.62
N GLY A 79 4.22 11.28 18.46
CA GLY A 79 3.41 11.37 19.67
C GLY A 79 3.99 10.51 20.77
N VAL A 80 5.32 10.59 20.98
CA VAL A 80 5.95 10.06 22.17
C VAL A 80 5.15 10.50 23.39
N SER A 81 4.64 9.51 24.11
CA SER A 81 3.85 9.61 25.32
C SER A 81 4.66 10.27 26.43
N PHE A 82 4.45 11.57 26.64
CA PHE A 82 4.76 12.23 27.91
C PHE A 82 3.50 12.34 28.76
N LEU A 83 2.98 11.20 29.21
CA LEU A 83 2.12 11.17 30.39
C LEU A 83 2.84 10.33 31.43
N ASN A 84 3.77 10.98 32.15
CA ASN A 84 4.18 10.51 33.47
C ASN A 84 3.26 11.13 34.54
N PRO A 85 3.00 10.39 35.62
CA PRO A 85 1.88 10.60 36.52
C PRO A 85 2.18 11.70 37.55
N SER A 86 1.15 12.47 37.90
CA SER A 86 1.11 13.36 39.07
C SER A 86 0.58 12.65 40.29
#